data_AF-A0A7C6HAD2-F1
#
_entry.id   AF-A0A7C6HAD2-F1
#
_cell.length_a   1.000
_cell.length_b   1.000
_cell.length_c   1.000
_cell.angle_alpha   90.00
_cell.angle_beta   90.00
_cell.angle_gamma   90.00
#
_symmetry.space_group_name_H-M   'P 1'
#
loop_
_entity.id
_entity.type
_entity.pdbx_description
1 polymer ?
#
loop_
_entity_poly.entity_id
_entity_poly.type
_entity_poly.pdbx_seq_one_letter_code
_entity_poly.pdbx_strand_id
1 'polypeptide(L)'
;MKEQQEQRSTLGIRIQELRRARGLSQEDLAEKLGVSRQAVSKWETGLSSPDTNNLILLARMFEISVDELAGIETRQTPPGKEATGRRNTGMTNAYGAARVIITFMAIAVLAVIAIVAASIWFLSIRGESPDEELTQGEYALSWDSGSRRVSLHIGPQEGQFPWNTGLSGDDTFFTSGDMPGAEFHTVSCDNISIDYSRNIETGREFVTSIRTTSPVYSTSRGIRPSDTEMELIAAYGDSLLVRPEHYSSENEFCMYNTVYAFSEETDGHNFLIFYVLDGQITGIEARAAGDGSPAFYADNVYTFRLVNGKPDYSQRQEPDLETVSKERRVYIALHTLLNYSLTEKDAAPHRNTVFSGLRFVDWEAYGKLGELGKDAETVQQLFTWIKDQETYSESEIIGLQLALLSDLDGTYAEMYSSVLCNAFLKEAALFVECLNCNPDNVENSQKVAKLTVYGAASDGVLEEVEATLQELIDCDALTDGAVTWAELMLRYCDNPYGETT
;
A
#
# COMPACT_ATOMS: atom_id res chain seq x y z
N MET A 1 -20.06 34.27 51.83
CA MET A 1 -20.67 35.07 50.74
C MET A 1 -19.89 36.34 50.40
N LYS A 2 -19.34 37.11 51.36
CA LYS A 2 -18.51 38.30 51.04
C LYS A 2 -17.22 37.98 50.27
N GLU A 3 -16.45 36.95 50.68
CA GLU A 3 -15.19 36.56 49.99
C GLU A 3 -15.37 36.15 48.52
N GLN A 4 -16.39 35.36 48.19
CA GLN A 4 -16.66 34.94 46.81
C GLN A 4 -17.06 36.11 45.89
N GLN A 5 -17.66 37.16 46.46
CA GLN A 5 -18.04 38.35 45.70
C GLN A 5 -16.87 39.32 45.53
N GLU A 6 -15.96 39.35 46.50
CA GLU A 6 -14.72 40.13 46.48
C GLU A 6 -13.70 39.54 45.50
N GLN A 7 -13.51 38.21 45.49
CA GLN A 7 -12.66 37.50 44.51
C GLN A 7 -13.14 37.68 43.06
N ARG A 8 -14.47 37.67 42.81
CA ARG A 8 -15.04 37.90 41.48
C ARG A 8 -14.77 39.31 40.95
N SER A 9 -14.79 40.31 41.83
CA SER A 9 -14.47 41.70 41.47
C SER A 9 -13.00 41.86 41.10
N THR A 10 -12.09 41.17 41.79
CA THR A 10 -10.64 41.28 41.57
C THR A 10 -10.21 40.62 40.25
N LEU A 11 -10.76 39.45 39.92
CA LEU A 11 -10.44 38.73 38.68
C LEU A 11 -10.85 39.51 37.42
N GLY A 12 -12.06 40.08 37.39
CA GLY A 12 -12.55 40.84 36.24
C GLY A 12 -11.69 42.09 35.95
N ILE A 13 -11.29 42.81 36.99
CA ILE A 13 -10.40 43.97 36.89
C ILE A 13 -9.02 43.54 36.34
N ARG A 14 -8.46 42.43 36.82
CA ARG A 14 -7.17 41.92 36.34
C ARG A 14 -7.19 41.53 34.87
N ILE A 15 -8.24 40.85 34.42
CA ILE A 15 -8.42 40.50 33.00
C ILE A 15 -8.45 41.78 32.15
N GLN A 16 -9.17 42.81 32.61
CA GLN A 16 -9.23 44.09 31.92
C GLN A 16 -7.86 44.81 31.87
N GLU A 17 -7.10 44.81 32.96
CA GLU A 17 -5.77 45.42 33.03
C GLU A 17 -4.78 44.72 32.09
N LEU A 18 -4.71 43.38 32.15
CA LEU A 18 -3.83 42.58 31.30
C LEU A 18 -4.17 42.69 29.82
N ARG A 19 -5.47 42.75 29.48
CA ARG A 19 -5.91 43.01 28.11
C ARG A 19 -5.44 44.38 27.61
N ARG A 20 -5.63 45.42 28.41
CA ARG A 20 -5.22 46.80 28.05
C ARG A 20 -3.71 46.93 27.95
N ALA A 21 -2.96 46.28 28.83
CA ALA A 21 -1.50 46.26 28.79
C ALA A 21 -0.95 45.67 27.48
N ARG A 22 -1.69 44.74 26.85
CA ARG A 22 -1.35 44.17 25.54
C ARG A 22 -2.02 44.88 24.36
N GLY A 23 -2.69 46.01 24.58
CA GLY A 23 -3.33 46.81 23.52
C GLY A 23 -4.53 46.14 22.83
N LEU A 24 -5.10 45.10 23.43
CA LEU A 24 -6.20 44.32 22.82
C LEU A 24 -7.56 44.96 23.08
N SER A 25 -8.46 44.95 22.10
CA SER A 25 -9.88 45.27 22.29
C SER A 25 -10.63 44.10 22.97
N GLN A 26 -11.82 44.35 23.54
CA GLN A 26 -12.64 43.25 24.08
C GLN A 26 -13.08 42.26 22.99
N GLU A 27 -13.22 42.72 21.74
CA GLU A 27 -13.54 41.87 20.60
C GLU A 27 -12.34 40.98 20.26
N ASP A 28 -11.13 41.55 20.20
CA ASP A 28 -9.89 40.83 19.88
C ASP A 28 -9.58 39.76 20.94
N LEU A 29 -9.84 40.06 22.22
CA LEU A 29 -9.69 39.09 23.30
C LEU A 29 -10.71 37.96 23.17
N ALA A 30 -11.94 38.28 22.77
CA ALA A 30 -13.01 37.30 22.62
C ALA A 30 -12.74 36.37 21.43
N GLU A 31 -12.29 36.92 20.30
CA GLU A 31 -11.88 36.18 19.11
C GLU A 31 -10.72 35.23 19.43
N LYS A 32 -9.68 35.71 20.13
CA LYS A 32 -8.53 34.88 20.54
C LYS A 32 -8.91 33.75 21.52
N LEU A 33 -9.95 33.94 22.32
CA LEU A 33 -10.42 32.94 23.29
C LEU A 33 -11.57 32.08 22.74
N GLY A 34 -12.06 32.35 21.52
CA GLY A 34 -13.20 31.63 20.93
C GLY A 34 -14.52 31.86 21.69
N VAL A 35 -14.68 33.00 22.35
CA VAL A 35 -15.91 33.36 23.10
C VAL A 35 -16.56 34.60 22.51
N SER A 36 -17.81 34.89 22.90
CA SER A 36 -18.45 36.15 22.49
C SER A 36 -17.84 37.35 23.21
N ARG A 37 -17.75 38.50 22.54
CA ARG A 37 -17.34 39.76 23.18
C ARG A 37 -18.22 40.15 24.38
N GLN A 38 -19.48 39.74 24.36
CA GLN A 38 -20.38 39.89 25.51
C GLN A 38 -19.93 39.06 26.73
N ALA A 39 -19.37 37.87 26.53
CA ALA A 39 -18.82 37.05 27.61
C ALA A 39 -17.61 37.73 28.27
N VAL A 40 -16.66 38.22 27.47
CA VAL A 40 -15.50 38.98 27.96
C VAL A 40 -15.95 40.24 28.72
N SER A 41 -16.93 40.99 28.20
CA SER A 41 -17.47 42.16 28.89
C SER A 41 -18.11 41.81 30.24
N LYS A 42 -18.78 40.66 30.36
CA LYS A 42 -19.37 40.21 31.63
C LYS A 42 -18.30 39.74 32.63
N TRP A 43 -17.19 39.17 32.15
CA TRP A 43 -16.04 38.82 33.00
C TRP A 43 -15.36 40.06 33.56
N GLU A 44 -15.06 41.05 32.71
CA GLU A 44 -14.41 42.29 33.14
C GLU A 44 -15.25 43.11 34.12
N THR A 45 -16.57 43.02 34.04
CA THR A 45 -17.51 43.72 34.93
C THR A 45 -17.93 42.90 36.16
N GLY A 46 -17.41 41.67 36.30
CA GLY A 46 -17.72 40.76 37.42
C GLY A 46 -19.15 40.20 37.39
N LEU A 47 -19.89 40.38 36.30
CA LEU A 47 -21.26 39.87 36.11
C LEU A 47 -21.30 38.35 35.87
N SER A 48 -20.21 37.79 35.34
CA SER A 48 -19.97 36.35 35.24
C SER A 48 -18.49 36.04 35.44
N SER A 49 -18.15 34.78 35.70
CA SER A 49 -16.76 34.34 35.77
C SER A 49 -16.42 33.49 34.54
N PRO A 50 -15.19 33.57 34.01
CA PRO A 50 -14.70 32.60 33.05
C PRO A 50 -14.70 31.21 33.67
N ASP A 51 -15.04 30.19 32.88
CA ASP A 51 -14.89 28.80 33.32
C ASP A 51 -13.40 28.39 33.39
N THR A 52 -13.14 27.19 33.91
CA THR A 52 -11.77 26.69 34.11
C THR A 52 -10.95 26.68 32.82
N ASN A 53 -11.56 26.35 31.69
CA ASN A 53 -10.87 26.31 30.40
C ASN A 53 -10.48 27.73 29.95
N ASN A 54 -11.41 28.67 30.06
CA ASN A 54 -11.17 30.08 29.74
C ASN A 54 -10.16 30.72 30.70
N LEU A 55 -10.12 30.34 31.96
CA LEU A 55 -9.09 30.76 32.91
C LEU A 55 -7.69 30.28 32.52
N ILE A 56 -7.56 29.02 32.10
CA ILE A 56 -6.28 28.45 31.63
C ILE A 56 -5.82 29.15 30.35
N LEU A 57 -6.74 29.41 29.42
CA LEU A 57 -6.44 30.12 28.17
C LEU A 57 -6.01 31.57 28.43
N LEU A 58 -6.72 32.28 29.33
CA LEU A 58 -6.35 33.62 29.76
C LEU A 58 -4.96 33.63 30.42
N ALA A 59 -4.66 32.67 31.30
CA ALA A 59 -3.37 32.55 31.96
C ALA A 59 -2.22 32.30 30.96
N ARG A 60 -2.42 31.37 30.01
CA ARG A 60 -1.45 31.09 28.94
C ARG A 60 -1.22 32.28 28.03
N MET A 61 -2.29 32.91 27.56
CA MET A 61 -2.20 34.07 26.66
C MET A 61 -1.61 35.29 27.37
N PHE A 62 -1.82 35.41 28.69
CA PHE A 62 -1.20 36.45 29.49
C PHE A 62 0.17 36.09 30.07
N GLU A 63 0.68 34.89 29.82
CA GLU A 63 1.96 34.37 30.32
C GLU A 63 2.12 34.48 31.84
N ILE A 64 1.02 34.29 32.58
CA ILE A 64 1.00 34.27 34.04
C ILE A 64 0.38 32.97 34.55
N SER A 65 0.60 32.64 35.83
CA SER A 65 -0.06 31.48 36.42
C SER A 65 -1.55 31.73 36.64
N VAL A 66 -2.37 30.67 36.70
CA VAL A 66 -3.81 30.79 37.03
C VAL A 66 -3.99 31.35 38.44
N ASP A 67 -3.11 31.00 39.38
CA ASP A 67 -3.11 31.53 40.75
C ASP A 67 -2.86 33.06 40.77
N GLU A 68 -1.93 33.52 39.94
CA GLU A 68 -1.64 34.93 39.73
C GLU A 68 -2.78 35.65 39.01
N LEU A 69 -3.44 35.02 38.03
CA LEU A 69 -4.63 35.58 37.40
C LEU A 69 -5.81 35.71 38.39
N ALA A 70 -5.96 34.73 39.29
CA ALA A 70 -7.05 34.64 40.26
C ALA A 70 -6.85 35.46 41.55
N GLY A 71 -5.69 36.08 41.77
CA GLY A 71 -5.47 36.88 42.98
C GLY A 71 -4.97 36.10 44.19
N ILE A 72 -4.46 34.89 43.99
CA ILE A 72 -4.01 34.03 45.09
C ILE A 72 -2.53 34.34 45.37
N GLU A 73 -2.26 35.13 46.42
CA GLU A 73 -0.88 35.37 46.88
C GLU A 73 -0.27 34.06 47.40
N THR A 74 0.67 33.48 46.66
CA THR A 74 1.47 32.34 47.11
C THR A 74 2.50 32.83 48.12
N ARG A 75 2.33 32.45 49.40
CA ARG A 75 3.35 32.65 50.45
C ARG A 75 4.64 31.92 50.07
N GLN A 76 5.68 32.68 49.73
CA GLN A 76 7.05 32.16 49.69
C GLN A 76 7.58 31.96 51.13
N THR A 77 7.97 30.74 51.48
CA THR A 77 8.83 30.45 52.64
C THR A 77 10.31 30.56 52.26
N PRO A 78 11.14 31.33 52.99
CA PRO A 78 12.57 31.47 52.70
C PRO A 78 13.40 30.43 53.48
N PRO A 79 14.52 29.90 52.94
CA PRO A 79 15.51 29.23 53.77
C PRO A 79 16.58 30.23 54.25
N GLY A 80 16.59 30.44 55.56
CA GLY A 80 17.78 30.30 56.42
C GLY A 80 18.99 31.21 56.21
N LYS A 81 19.15 32.19 57.11
CA LYS A 81 20.44 32.85 57.43
C LYS A 81 21.28 31.94 58.34
N GLU A 82 22.58 31.86 58.12
CA GLU A 82 23.57 31.74 59.20
C GLU A 82 24.72 32.74 59.01
N ALA A 83 25.20 33.26 60.13
CA ALA A 83 25.81 34.57 60.28
C ALA A 83 27.34 34.55 60.42
N THR A 84 27.89 35.74 60.17
CA THR A 84 29.27 36.23 60.29
C THR A 84 30.01 36.01 61.63
N GLY A 85 31.34 35.84 61.58
CA GLY A 85 32.25 35.98 62.75
C GLY A 85 33.75 36.16 62.43
N ARG A 86 34.24 37.40 62.57
CA ARG A 86 35.60 38.03 62.55
C ARG A 86 36.93 37.24 62.79
N ARG A 87 37.96 37.59 61.99
CA ARG A 87 39.38 38.07 62.24
C ARG A 87 40.23 37.39 63.35
N ASN A 88 41.52 36.98 63.21
CA ASN A 88 42.72 37.68 62.67
C ASN A 88 44.02 36.79 62.78
N THR A 89 45.01 37.00 61.89
CA THR A 89 46.51 36.86 62.00
C THR A 89 47.24 35.56 62.39
N GLY A 90 48.27 35.19 61.60
CA GLY A 90 49.55 34.62 62.09
C GLY A 90 50.18 33.45 61.30
N MET A 91 51.36 33.69 60.72
CA MET A 91 52.46 32.79 60.26
C MET A 91 52.60 31.44 61.03
N THR A 92 53.18 30.30 60.59
CA THR A 92 54.27 29.97 59.64
C THR A 92 54.43 28.44 59.50
N ASN A 93 55.02 28.01 58.37
CA ASN A 93 56.02 26.95 58.15
C ASN A 93 55.73 25.42 58.16
N ALA A 94 56.06 24.84 57.00
CA ALA A 94 56.99 23.71 56.79
C ALA A 94 56.47 22.26 56.82
N TYR A 95 55.55 21.92 55.90
CA TYR A 95 55.47 20.57 55.28
C TYR A 95 54.99 20.67 53.81
N GLY A 96 55.48 21.67 53.07
CA GLY A 96 54.88 22.13 51.81
C GLY A 96 55.27 21.38 50.53
N ALA A 97 56.46 20.79 50.42
CA ALA A 97 56.91 20.28 49.12
C ALA A 97 56.30 18.90 48.77
N ALA A 98 56.27 17.96 49.71
CA ALA A 98 55.73 16.62 49.46
C ALA A 98 54.19 16.61 49.38
N ARG A 99 53.51 17.46 50.17
CA ARG A 99 52.04 17.61 50.10
C ARG A 99 51.61 18.22 48.78
N VAL A 100 52.31 19.23 48.27
CA VAL A 100 51.98 19.86 46.98
C VAL A 100 52.13 18.85 45.84
N ILE A 101 53.17 18.02 45.84
CA ILE A 101 53.36 16.98 44.82
C ILE A 101 52.30 15.88 44.94
N ILE A 102 51.99 15.38 46.14
CA ILE A 102 50.94 14.37 46.35
C ILE A 102 49.56 14.94 46.01
N THR A 103 49.28 16.20 46.33
CA THR A 103 48.02 16.85 45.93
C THR A 103 47.97 17.10 44.43
N PHE A 104 49.08 17.47 43.78
CA PHE A 104 49.13 17.60 42.32
C PHE A 104 48.96 16.24 41.64
N MET A 105 49.55 15.18 42.18
CA MET A 105 49.41 13.82 41.66
C MET A 105 47.98 13.31 41.88
N ALA A 106 47.36 13.60 43.03
CA ALA A 106 45.96 13.27 43.30
C ALA A 106 45.00 14.07 42.41
N ILE A 107 45.27 15.35 42.16
CA ILE A 107 44.51 16.20 41.23
C ILE A 107 44.70 15.70 39.80
N ALA A 108 45.91 15.28 39.41
CA ALA A 108 46.16 14.71 38.09
C ALA A 108 45.47 13.36 37.91
N VAL A 109 45.47 12.50 38.93
CA VAL A 109 44.72 11.23 38.92
C VAL A 109 43.22 11.51 38.87
N LEU A 110 42.69 12.47 39.64
CA LEU A 110 41.30 12.87 39.55
C LEU A 110 40.96 13.49 38.19
N ALA A 111 41.87 14.23 37.57
CA ALA A 111 41.69 14.76 36.23
C ALA A 111 41.70 13.64 35.17
N VAL A 112 42.56 12.64 35.30
CA VAL A 112 42.54 11.45 34.42
C VAL A 112 41.28 10.63 34.65
N ILE A 113 40.85 10.43 35.90
CA ILE A 113 39.57 9.78 36.21
C ILE A 113 38.41 10.59 35.65
N ALA A 114 38.44 11.92 35.74
CA ALA A 114 37.42 12.78 35.16
C ALA A 114 37.45 12.76 33.62
N ILE A 115 38.62 12.67 32.99
CA ILE A 115 38.76 12.52 31.54
C ILE A 115 38.29 11.13 31.09
N VAL A 116 38.62 10.08 31.84
CA VAL A 116 38.16 8.71 31.57
C VAL A 116 36.66 8.58 31.83
N ALA A 117 36.14 9.17 32.91
CA ALA A 117 34.71 9.23 33.18
C ALA A 117 33.99 10.09 32.14
N ALA A 118 34.58 11.20 31.70
CA ALA A 118 34.07 12.00 30.59
C ALA A 118 34.19 11.26 29.26
N SER A 119 35.19 10.40 29.08
CA SER A 119 35.35 9.57 27.86
C SER A 119 34.39 8.39 27.88
N ILE A 120 34.11 7.80 29.04
CA ILE A 120 33.09 6.75 29.24
C ILE A 120 31.70 7.38 29.11
N TRP A 121 31.47 8.57 29.66
CA TRP A 121 30.26 9.36 29.47
C TRP A 121 30.12 9.81 28.01
N PHE A 122 31.22 10.19 27.33
CA PHE A 122 31.24 10.54 25.91
C PHE A 122 31.09 9.31 24.99
N LEU A 123 31.57 8.14 25.40
CA LEU A 123 31.32 6.85 24.74
C LEU A 123 29.90 6.34 25.03
N SER A 124 29.32 6.65 26.19
CA SER A 124 27.91 6.40 26.53
C SER A 124 26.99 7.34 25.75
N ILE A 125 27.38 8.60 25.56
CA ILE A 125 26.70 9.59 24.69
C ILE A 125 26.91 9.27 23.20
N ARG A 126 27.95 8.51 22.84
CA ARG A 126 28.11 7.95 21.48
C ARG A 126 27.43 6.59 21.29
N GLY A 127 26.92 6.00 22.36
CA GLY A 127 26.09 4.79 22.35
C GLY A 127 24.60 5.08 22.27
N GLU A 128 24.18 6.31 22.54
CA GLU A 128 22.88 6.84 22.15
C GLU A 128 23.08 7.73 20.93
N SER A 129 22.72 7.19 19.77
CA SER A 129 22.42 8.00 18.58
C SER A 129 21.51 9.17 18.98
N PRO A 130 21.86 10.43 18.69
CA PRO A 130 21.02 11.59 19.05
C PRO A 130 19.70 11.72 18.26
N ASP A 131 19.22 10.66 17.59
CA ASP A 131 18.16 10.78 16.58
C ASP A 131 16.90 9.93 16.85
N GLU A 132 16.73 9.28 18.01
CA GLU A 132 15.59 8.35 18.21
C GLU A 132 14.38 8.87 18.99
N GLU A 133 14.42 10.09 19.57
CA GLU A 133 13.27 10.61 20.35
C GLU A 133 12.32 11.52 19.54
N LEU A 134 12.48 11.65 18.22
CA LEU A 134 11.80 12.71 17.44
C LEU A 134 10.92 12.30 16.25
N THR A 135 10.69 11.02 15.94
CA THR A 135 9.88 10.68 14.74
C THR A 135 8.82 9.58 14.90
N GLN A 136 8.78 8.84 16.01
CA GLN A 136 7.70 7.85 16.26
C GLN A 136 6.30 8.46 16.44
N GLY A 137 6.20 9.74 16.79
CA GLY A 137 4.92 10.41 17.07
C GLY A 137 4.03 10.60 15.85
N GLU A 138 4.63 10.72 14.66
CA GLU A 138 3.91 11.13 13.45
C GLU A 138 3.17 9.96 12.77
N TYR A 139 3.73 8.75 12.85
CA TYR A 139 3.13 7.52 12.29
C TYR A 139 2.25 6.77 13.30
N ALA A 140 1.78 7.47 14.34
CA ALA A 140 0.98 6.89 15.40
C ALA A 140 -0.51 6.99 15.10
N LEU A 141 -1.26 5.93 15.43
CA LEU A 141 -2.73 5.98 15.47
C LEU A 141 -3.19 6.17 16.91
N SER A 142 -4.05 7.16 17.12
CA SER A 142 -4.50 7.54 18.46
C SER A 142 -6.02 7.61 18.57
N TRP A 143 -6.52 7.22 19.75
CA TRP A 143 -7.94 7.24 20.10
C TRP A 143 -8.15 7.65 21.55
N ASP A 144 -9.39 7.98 21.90
CA ASP A 144 -9.77 8.30 23.28
C ASP A 144 -10.32 7.05 23.96
N SER A 145 -9.69 6.62 25.06
CA SER A 145 -10.15 5.47 25.86
C SER A 145 -11.06 5.89 27.03
N GLY A 146 -11.60 7.12 27.00
CA GLY A 146 -12.54 7.68 28.00
C GLY A 146 -11.90 8.28 29.25
N SER A 147 -10.62 8.00 29.52
CA SER A 147 -9.85 8.55 30.66
C SER A 147 -8.52 9.18 30.25
N ARG A 148 -7.99 8.79 29.10
CA ARG A 148 -6.76 9.32 28.50
C ARG A 148 -6.78 9.05 26.99
N ARG A 149 -6.07 9.89 26.24
CA ARG A 149 -5.72 9.58 24.85
C ARG A 149 -4.66 8.49 24.86
N VAL A 150 -4.88 7.46 24.05
CA VAL A 150 -3.94 6.37 23.84
C VAL A 150 -3.42 6.47 22.41
N SER A 151 -2.12 6.32 22.23
CA SER A 151 -1.47 6.26 20.93
C SER A 151 -0.78 4.91 20.77
N LEU A 152 -0.80 4.42 19.55
CA LEU A 152 -0.11 3.22 19.13
C LEU A 152 0.92 3.57 18.06
N HIS A 153 2.14 3.10 18.25
CA HIS A 153 3.30 3.43 17.43
C HIS A 153 3.84 2.16 16.75
N ILE A 154 4.20 2.29 15.47
CA ILE A 154 5.03 1.31 14.78
C ILE A 154 6.45 1.31 15.37
N GLY A 155 7.16 0.19 15.21
CA GLY A 155 8.54 0.05 15.68
C GLY A 155 8.69 -0.78 16.96
N PRO A 156 9.87 -0.71 17.60
CA PRO A 156 10.18 -1.53 18.78
C PRO A 156 9.34 -1.10 19.98
N GLN A 157 8.84 -2.06 20.74
CA GLN A 157 8.02 -1.81 21.93
C GLN A 157 8.82 -2.04 23.22
N GLU A 158 8.72 -1.12 24.19
CA GLU A 158 9.43 -1.22 25.48
C GLU A 158 8.87 -2.31 26.42
N GLY A 159 7.72 -2.93 26.10
CA GLY A 159 7.04 -3.97 26.89
C GLY A 159 6.15 -4.89 26.04
N GLN A 160 5.37 -5.78 26.68
CA GLN A 160 4.43 -6.64 25.94
C GLN A 160 3.29 -5.82 25.36
N PHE A 161 3.08 -5.98 24.07
CA PHE A 161 2.01 -5.30 23.36
C PHE A 161 0.67 -6.06 23.51
N PRO A 162 -0.48 -5.37 23.68
CA PRO A 162 -0.67 -3.98 24.05
C PRO A 162 -0.76 -3.81 25.58
N TRP A 163 -0.11 -2.77 26.10
CA TRP A 163 -0.22 -2.34 27.51
C TRP A 163 0.14 -3.38 28.58
N ASN A 164 1.12 -4.25 28.35
CA ASN A 164 1.52 -5.32 29.27
C ASN A 164 0.38 -6.30 29.60
N THR A 165 -0.58 -6.48 28.67
CA THR A 165 -1.70 -7.41 28.82
C THR A 165 -1.62 -8.44 27.68
N GLY A 166 -1.86 -9.72 27.97
CA GLY A 166 -1.89 -10.75 26.92
C GLY A 166 -2.99 -10.44 25.89
N LEU A 167 -2.65 -10.56 24.60
CA LEU A 167 -3.58 -10.38 23.48
C LEU A 167 -4.78 -11.34 23.67
N SER A 168 -6.00 -10.78 23.65
CA SER A 168 -7.25 -11.56 23.76
C SER A 168 -8.07 -11.44 22.46
N GLY A 169 -7.41 -11.72 21.34
CA GLY A 169 -8.02 -11.84 20.01
C GLY A 169 -7.64 -13.17 19.35
N ASP A 170 -8.26 -13.47 18.22
CA ASP A 170 -7.85 -14.58 17.35
C ASP A 170 -6.46 -14.27 16.76
N ASP A 171 -5.41 -14.66 17.47
CA ASP A 171 -4.01 -14.47 17.07
C ASP A 171 -3.67 -15.51 15.99
N THR A 172 -3.50 -15.04 14.74
CA THR A 172 -3.09 -15.90 13.63
C THR A 172 -1.58 -15.85 13.49
N PHE A 173 -0.93 -16.94 13.87
CA PHE A 173 0.50 -17.15 13.73
C PHE A 173 0.85 -17.71 12.35
N PHE A 174 1.89 -17.16 11.73
CA PHE A 174 2.53 -17.78 10.57
C PHE A 174 4.05 -17.65 10.65
N THR A 175 4.75 -18.72 10.27
CA THR A 175 6.20 -18.71 10.16
C THR A 175 6.61 -18.27 8.75
N SER A 176 7.27 -17.12 8.63
CA SER A 176 8.02 -16.80 7.41
C SER A 176 9.31 -17.61 7.41
N GLY A 177 9.56 -18.38 6.33
CA GLY A 177 10.79 -19.16 6.17
C GLY A 177 12.05 -18.31 5.98
N ASP A 178 11.89 -17.00 5.75
CA ASP A 178 12.96 -16.11 5.28
C ASP A 178 13.71 -15.39 6.41
N MET A 179 13.24 -15.43 7.65
CA MET A 179 13.88 -14.73 8.78
C MET A 179 14.04 -15.64 10.02
N PRO A 180 15.13 -16.43 10.12
CA PRO A 180 15.36 -17.30 11.26
C PRO A 180 15.50 -16.50 12.56
N GLY A 181 14.72 -16.85 13.58
CA GLY A 181 14.74 -16.20 14.90
C GLY A 181 13.65 -15.14 15.14
N ALA A 182 12.78 -14.90 14.16
CA ALA A 182 11.61 -14.01 14.29
C ALA A 182 10.30 -14.76 13.96
N GLU A 183 9.29 -14.56 14.80
CA GLU A 183 7.91 -14.98 14.55
C GLU A 183 7.10 -13.79 14.05
N PHE A 184 6.17 -14.01 13.12
CA PHE A 184 5.25 -12.97 12.64
C PHE A 184 3.83 -13.31 13.05
N HIS A 185 3.12 -12.28 13.51
CA HIS A 185 1.81 -12.39 14.10
C HIS A 185 0.91 -11.30 13.53
N THR A 186 -0.33 -11.65 13.22
CA THR A 186 -1.39 -10.71 12.88
C THR A 186 -2.48 -10.84 13.92
N VAL A 187 -2.81 -9.72 14.57
CA VAL A 187 -3.91 -9.65 15.53
C VAL A 187 -4.97 -8.66 15.05
N SER A 188 -6.23 -9.07 15.11
CA SER A 188 -7.37 -8.20 14.88
C SER A 188 -8.07 -7.89 16.21
N CYS A 189 -8.13 -6.61 16.58
CA CYS A 189 -8.75 -6.11 17.79
C CYS A 189 -9.92 -5.18 17.43
N ASP A 190 -11.15 -5.72 17.37
CA ASP A 190 -12.42 -5.04 17.04
C ASP A 190 -12.41 -4.17 15.77
N ASN A 191 -11.68 -3.05 15.82
CA ASN A 191 -11.64 -1.98 14.84
C ASN A 191 -10.21 -1.64 14.36
N ILE A 192 -9.19 -2.34 14.86
CA ILE A 192 -7.79 -2.16 14.47
C ILE A 192 -7.15 -3.53 14.23
N SER A 193 -6.38 -3.64 13.15
CA SER A 193 -5.59 -4.82 12.81
C SER A 193 -4.12 -4.46 12.91
N ILE A 194 -3.31 -5.33 13.49
CA ILE A 194 -1.93 -5.05 13.83
C ILE A 194 -1.08 -6.23 13.42
N ASP A 195 -0.05 -5.95 12.64
CA ASP A 195 0.99 -6.91 12.29
C ASP A 195 2.24 -6.59 13.12
N TYR A 196 2.83 -7.61 13.73
CA TYR A 196 4.04 -7.45 14.53
C TYR A 196 4.94 -8.68 14.41
N SER A 197 6.24 -8.47 14.60
CA SER A 197 7.21 -9.55 14.74
C SER A 197 7.65 -9.70 16.18
N ARG A 198 7.92 -10.94 16.60
CA ARG A 198 8.47 -11.28 17.91
C ARG A 198 9.81 -11.97 17.73
N ASN A 199 10.85 -11.42 18.33
CA ASN A 199 12.15 -12.07 18.36
C ASN A 199 12.13 -13.24 19.36
N ILE A 200 12.42 -14.45 18.89
CA ILE A 200 12.30 -15.69 19.68
C ILE A 200 13.32 -15.74 20.83
N GLU A 201 14.50 -15.14 20.65
CA GLU A 201 15.59 -15.18 21.63
C GLU A 201 15.41 -14.16 22.76
N THR A 202 14.96 -12.95 22.42
CA THR A 202 14.86 -11.81 23.34
C THR A 202 13.44 -11.56 23.84
N GLY A 203 12.43 -12.13 23.18
CA GLY A 203 11.01 -11.89 23.45
C GLY A 203 10.54 -10.48 23.10
N ARG A 204 11.38 -9.65 22.46
CA ARG A 204 11.03 -8.29 22.05
C ARG A 204 10.08 -8.30 20.86
N GLU A 205 9.07 -7.44 20.92
CA GLU A 205 8.07 -7.26 19.88
C GLU A 205 8.33 -5.98 19.09
N PHE A 206 8.09 -6.05 17.78
CA PHE A 206 8.23 -4.93 16.86
C PHE A 206 6.97 -4.84 16.02
N VAL A 207 6.24 -3.72 16.14
CA VAL A 207 5.01 -3.50 15.36
C VAL A 207 5.38 -3.05 13.96
N THR A 208 5.00 -3.83 12.95
CA THR A 208 5.33 -3.58 11.55
C THR A 208 4.21 -2.86 10.81
N SER A 209 2.95 -3.11 11.15
CA SER A 209 1.80 -2.42 10.56
C SER A 209 0.66 -2.27 11.55
N ILE A 210 -0.05 -1.15 11.45
CA ILE A 210 -1.27 -0.85 12.20
C ILE A 210 -2.30 -0.33 11.19
N ARG A 211 -3.45 -1.01 11.10
CA ARG A 211 -4.48 -0.79 10.10
C ARG A 211 -5.84 -0.56 10.75
N THR A 212 -6.59 0.43 10.29
CA THR A 212 -7.97 0.68 10.78
C THR A 212 -8.89 1.28 9.72
N THR A 213 -10.16 0.87 9.74
CA THR A 213 -11.26 1.48 8.97
C THR A 213 -12.22 2.26 9.86
N SER A 214 -11.92 2.34 11.17
CA SER A 214 -12.82 2.92 12.16
C SER A 214 -12.53 4.40 12.41
N PRO A 215 -13.56 5.28 12.43
CA PRO A 215 -13.41 6.72 12.66
C PRO A 215 -13.01 7.07 14.10
N VAL A 216 -12.90 6.07 14.99
CA VAL A 216 -12.45 6.24 16.38
C VAL A 216 -10.96 6.55 16.45
N TYR A 217 -10.20 6.08 15.47
CA TYR A 217 -8.75 6.28 15.39
C TYR A 217 -8.42 7.46 14.48
N SER A 218 -7.37 8.20 14.86
CA SER A 218 -6.88 9.36 14.13
C SER A 218 -5.36 9.39 14.08
N THR A 219 -4.82 9.93 12.99
CA THR A 219 -3.38 10.24 12.88
C THR A 219 -2.97 11.38 13.83
N SER A 220 -1.66 11.64 13.95
CA SER A 220 -1.14 12.79 14.69
C SER A 220 -1.71 14.14 14.22
N ARG A 221 -1.99 14.25 12.90
CA ARG A 221 -2.62 15.42 12.27
C ARG A 221 -4.15 15.41 12.30
N GLY A 222 -4.75 14.42 12.94
CA GLY A 222 -6.19 14.38 13.22
C GLY A 222 -7.06 13.80 12.11
N ILE A 223 -6.47 13.22 11.06
CA ILE A 223 -7.21 12.57 9.96
C ILE A 223 -7.69 11.18 10.39
N ARG A 224 -8.93 10.85 10.02
CA ARG A 224 -9.66 9.65 10.42
C ARG A 224 -10.29 8.98 9.19
N PRO A 225 -10.57 7.67 9.27
CA PRO A 225 -11.56 7.06 8.36
C PRO A 225 -12.88 7.84 8.43
N SER A 226 -13.56 8.01 7.30
CA SER A 226 -14.72 8.87 7.03
C SER A 226 -14.46 10.36 6.77
N ASP A 227 -13.25 10.87 7.03
CA ASP A 227 -12.88 12.24 6.62
C ASP A 227 -12.74 12.34 5.09
N THR A 228 -12.77 13.56 4.57
CA THR A 228 -12.72 13.82 3.14
C THR A 228 -11.29 13.89 2.62
N GLU A 229 -11.11 13.57 1.33
CA GLU A 229 -9.85 13.77 0.61
C GLU A 229 -9.35 15.22 0.68
N MET A 230 -10.25 16.21 0.70
CA MET A 230 -9.90 17.62 0.87
C MET A 230 -9.29 17.92 2.25
N GLU A 231 -9.79 17.30 3.31
CA GLU A 231 -9.24 17.45 4.67
C GLU A 231 -7.88 16.78 4.78
N LEU A 232 -7.70 15.62 4.16
CA LEU A 232 -6.39 14.94 4.06
C LEU A 232 -5.35 15.83 3.38
N ILE A 233 -5.68 16.37 2.21
CA ILE A 233 -4.79 17.27 1.46
C ILE A 233 -4.51 18.56 2.25
N ALA A 234 -5.49 19.09 2.98
CA ALA A 234 -5.27 20.26 3.83
C ALA A 234 -4.34 19.99 5.02
N ALA A 235 -4.35 18.78 5.57
CA ALA A 235 -3.53 18.40 6.73
C ALA A 235 -2.08 18.05 6.37
N TYR A 236 -1.85 17.43 5.22
CA TYR A 236 -0.52 16.96 4.81
C TYR A 236 0.10 17.70 3.62
N GLY A 237 -0.71 18.41 2.83
CA GLY A 237 -0.25 19.28 1.75
C GLY A 237 0.58 18.57 0.68
N ASP A 238 1.59 19.28 0.17
CA ASP A 238 2.48 18.81 -0.90
C ASP A 238 3.47 17.72 -0.44
N SER A 239 3.49 17.37 0.86
CA SER A 239 4.26 16.24 1.39
C SER A 239 3.60 14.88 1.11
N LEU A 240 2.36 14.88 0.63
CA LEU A 240 1.68 13.66 0.21
C LEU A 240 2.19 13.16 -1.15
N LEU A 241 2.21 11.84 -1.24
CA LEU A 241 2.37 11.08 -2.46
C LEU A 241 1.01 10.47 -2.81
N VAL A 242 0.68 10.42 -4.09
CA VAL A 242 -0.62 9.93 -4.58
C VAL A 242 -0.41 8.88 -5.65
N ARG A 243 -1.11 7.76 -5.49
CA ARG A 243 -1.17 6.63 -6.41
C ARG A 243 -2.63 6.39 -6.80
N PRO A 244 -3.06 6.81 -8.01
CA PRO A 244 -4.37 6.48 -8.54
C PRO A 244 -4.35 5.00 -8.95
N GLU A 245 -5.03 4.12 -8.22
CA GLU A 245 -4.96 2.68 -8.46
C GLU A 245 -6.28 2.16 -9.03
N HIS A 246 -6.22 1.41 -10.14
CA HIS A 246 -7.31 0.57 -10.61
C HIS A 246 -7.24 -0.77 -9.86
N TYR A 247 -8.11 -0.94 -8.86
CA TYR A 247 -8.50 -2.19 -8.20
C TYR A 247 -7.54 -3.39 -8.32
N SER A 248 -6.82 -3.69 -7.24
CA SER A 248 -6.13 -4.97 -7.04
C SER A 248 -6.79 -5.73 -5.87
N SER A 249 -7.33 -6.90 -6.17
CA SER A 249 -8.16 -7.75 -5.31
C SER A 249 -7.36 -8.85 -4.60
N GLU A 250 -6.15 -8.56 -4.11
CA GLU A 250 -5.32 -9.59 -3.45
C GLU A 250 -5.03 -9.34 -1.97
N ASN A 251 -5.59 -8.29 -1.36
CA ASN A 251 -5.60 -8.13 0.11
C ASN A 251 -6.73 -7.19 0.55
N GLU A 252 -7.89 -7.75 0.91
CA GLU A 252 -9.12 -7.02 1.26
C GLU A 252 -9.04 -6.37 2.66
N PHE A 253 -8.20 -5.33 2.81
CA PHE A 253 -8.25 -4.49 4.01
C PHE A 253 -9.43 -3.51 3.96
N CYS A 254 -9.62 -2.79 2.85
CA CYS A 254 -10.78 -1.93 2.59
C CYS A 254 -10.89 -1.61 1.09
N MET A 255 -12.03 -1.06 0.65
CA MET A 255 -12.22 -0.61 -0.74
C MET A 255 -11.62 0.78 -0.97
N TYR A 256 -10.98 0.99 -2.11
CA TYR A 256 -10.39 2.26 -2.53
C TYR A 256 -10.23 2.36 -4.05
N ASN A 257 -10.15 3.57 -4.58
CA ASN A 257 -9.77 3.87 -5.97
C ASN A 257 -8.51 4.74 -6.07
N THR A 258 -8.06 5.29 -4.94
CA THR A 258 -6.90 6.16 -4.83
C THR A 258 -6.21 5.89 -3.50
N VAL A 259 -4.89 5.83 -3.51
CA VAL A 259 -4.07 5.71 -2.29
C VAL A 259 -3.20 6.95 -2.15
N TYR A 260 -3.19 7.51 -0.95
CA TYR A 260 -2.28 8.57 -0.55
C TYR A 260 -1.26 8.02 0.44
N ALA A 261 -0.02 8.46 0.36
CA ALA A 261 1.03 8.10 1.30
C ALA A 261 1.79 9.32 1.80
N PHE A 262 2.20 9.30 3.06
CA PHE A 262 3.02 10.32 3.70
C PHE A 262 4.23 9.66 4.39
N SER A 263 5.40 10.26 4.18
CA SER A 263 6.65 9.89 4.84
C SER A 263 7.56 11.12 4.94
N GLU A 264 8.23 11.31 6.06
CA GLU A 264 9.25 12.34 6.23
C GLU A 264 10.58 11.87 5.63
N GLU A 265 11.26 12.73 4.87
CA GLU A 265 12.51 12.40 4.17
C GLU A 265 13.65 11.93 5.12
N THR A 266 13.55 12.24 6.40
CA THR A 266 14.52 11.89 7.45
C THR A 266 14.30 10.50 8.07
N ASP A 267 13.13 9.89 7.90
CA ASP A 267 12.75 8.65 8.61
C ASP A 267 13.04 7.36 7.86
N GLY A 268 13.52 7.49 6.61
CA GLY A 268 14.06 6.41 5.79
C GLY A 268 13.07 5.34 5.33
N HIS A 269 12.07 4.97 6.13
CA HIS A 269 11.30 3.73 5.93
C HIS A 269 9.86 3.73 6.50
N ASN A 270 9.37 4.74 7.22
CA ASN A 270 8.01 4.71 7.78
C ASN A 270 6.98 5.44 6.90
N PHE A 271 5.78 4.89 6.78
CA PHE A 271 4.70 5.45 5.95
C PHE A 271 3.36 5.51 6.69
N LEU A 272 2.65 6.61 6.52
CA LEU A 272 1.20 6.70 6.71
C LEU A 272 0.52 6.56 5.34
N ILE A 273 -0.36 5.58 5.21
CA ILE A 273 -1.09 5.26 3.98
C ILE A 273 -2.57 5.51 4.23
N PHE A 274 -3.22 6.21 3.30
CA PHE A 274 -4.63 6.54 3.34
C PHE A 274 -5.31 5.96 2.10
N TYR A 275 -6.34 5.15 2.34
CA TYR A 275 -7.15 4.53 1.31
C TYR A 275 -8.38 5.41 1.06
N VAL A 276 -8.57 5.85 -0.17
CA VAL A 276 -9.65 6.78 -0.56
C VAL A 276 -10.54 6.12 -1.61
N LEU A 277 -11.85 6.14 -1.37
CA LEU A 277 -12.88 5.73 -2.32
C LEU A 277 -13.82 6.91 -2.57
N ASP A 278 -13.94 7.33 -3.83
CA ASP A 278 -14.83 8.41 -4.25
C ASP A 278 -14.72 9.70 -3.40
N GLY A 279 -13.50 10.05 -3.00
CA GLY A 279 -13.20 11.26 -2.23
C GLY A 279 -13.38 11.15 -0.70
N GLN A 280 -13.67 9.94 -0.19
CA GLN A 280 -13.77 9.65 1.24
C GLN A 280 -12.68 8.67 1.67
N ILE A 281 -12.09 8.92 2.84
CA ILE A 281 -11.08 8.03 3.42
C ILE A 281 -11.80 6.80 4.00
N THR A 282 -11.51 5.62 3.45
CA THR A 282 -12.11 4.35 3.87
C THR A 282 -11.24 3.59 4.87
N GLY A 283 -9.92 3.84 4.85
CA GLY A 283 -8.98 3.19 5.75
C GLY A 283 -7.68 3.98 5.90
N ILE A 284 -7.00 3.73 7.02
CA ILE A 284 -5.67 4.28 7.32
C ILE A 284 -4.76 3.14 7.76
N GLU A 285 -3.52 3.18 7.30
CA GLU A 285 -2.46 2.27 7.70
C GLU A 285 -1.20 3.04 8.09
N ALA A 286 -0.63 2.74 9.25
CA ALA A 286 0.74 3.09 9.61
C ALA A 286 1.62 1.87 9.41
N ARG A 287 2.68 1.98 8.60
CA ARG A 287 3.56 0.86 8.23
C ARG A 287 5.02 1.23 8.41
N ALA A 288 5.77 0.37 9.09
CA ALA A 288 7.23 0.37 9.04
C ALA A 288 7.66 -0.41 7.79
N ALA A 289 8.34 0.24 6.85
CA ALA A 289 8.96 -0.48 5.75
C ALA A 289 10.15 -1.26 6.31
N GLY A 290 10.14 -2.57 6.14
CA GLY A 290 11.37 -3.34 6.14
C GLY A 290 12.30 -2.85 5.03
N ASP A 291 13.52 -3.38 5.03
CA ASP A 291 14.68 -3.18 4.15
C ASP A 291 14.44 -3.31 2.63
N GLY A 292 13.20 -3.21 2.14
CA GLY A 292 12.92 -3.19 0.71
C GLY A 292 11.44 -3.09 0.31
N SER A 293 10.61 -2.24 0.93
CA SER A 293 9.29 -1.92 0.35
C SER A 293 9.34 -0.63 -0.49
N PRO A 294 9.57 -0.71 -1.83
CA PRO A 294 9.60 0.45 -2.72
C PRO A 294 8.21 1.07 -2.98
N ALA A 295 7.13 0.56 -2.35
CA ALA A 295 5.76 0.73 -2.84
C ALA A 295 5.22 2.16 -2.85
N PHE A 296 5.82 3.09 -2.09
CA PHE A 296 5.29 4.44 -1.92
C PHE A 296 6.33 5.56 -2.14
N TYR A 297 7.46 5.29 -2.78
CA TYR A 297 8.32 6.39 -3.24
C TYR A 297 7.75 7.03 -4.51
N ALA A 298 7.97 8.33 -4.69
CA ALA A 298 7.66 8.99 -5.95
C ALA A 298 8.51 8.38 -7.07
N ASP A 299 7.88 7.59 -7.94
CA ASP A 299 8.51 6.97 -9.12
C ASP A 299 8.14 7.72 -10.41
N ASN A 300 7.21 8.68 -10.34
CA ASN A 300 6.60 9.40 -11.46
C ASN A 300 5.96 8.50 -12.52
N VAL A 301 5.73 7.23 -12.20
CA VAL A 301 5.09 6.23 -13.05
C VAL A 301 3.72 5.88 -12.49
N TYR A 302 3.69 5.42 -11.24
CA TYR A 302 2.49 5.03 -10.52
C TYR A 302 2.21 5.96 -9.34
N THR A 303 3.24 6.55 -8.75
CA THR A 303 3.19 7.39 -7.57
C THR A 303 3.72 8.80 -7.87
N PHE A 304 2.90 9.81 -7.62
CA PHE A 304 3.17 11.21 -7.96
C PHE A 304 3.20 12.08 -6.70
N ARG A 305 3.97 13.17 -6.71
CA ARG A 305 3.89 14.20 -5.66
C ARG A 305 2.67 15.08 -5.89
N LEU A 306 2.11 15.66 -4.82
CA LEU A 306 1.09 16.70 -4.94
C LEU A 306 1.74 18.08 -5.10
N VAL A 307 1.17 18.90 -5.98
CA VAL A 307 1.50 20.32 -6.14
C VAL A 307 0.19 21.10 -6.19
N ASN A 308 -0.02 21.99 -5.21
CA ASN A 308 -1.28 22.73 -5.04
C ASN A 308 -2.52 21.80 -4.90
N GLY A 309 -2.36 20.68 -4.20
CA GLY A 309 -3.44 19.71 -3.97
C GLY A 309 -3.87 18.91 -5.20
N LYS A 310 -3.06 18.89 -6.26
CA LYS A 310 -3.26 18.01 -7.43
C LYS A 310 -2.01 17.19 -7.71
N PRO A 311 -2.13 15.96 -8.24
CA PRO A 311 -0.98 15.18 -8.66
C PRO A 311 -0.15 15.95 -9.69
N ASP A 312 1.15 16.06 -9.47
CA ASP A 312 2.08 16.66 -10.42
C ASP A 312 2.52 15.63 -11.47
N TYR A 313 1.92 15.75 -12.66
CA TYR A 313 2.28 14.93 -13.82
C TYR A 313 3.42 15.53 -14.66
N SER A 314 4.09 16.60 -14.22
CA SER A 314 5.12 17.28 -15.02
C SER A 314 6.34 16.39 -15.32
N GLN A 315 6.67 15.49 -14.40
CA GLN A 315 7.73 14.49 -14.55
C GLN A 315 7.17 13.11 -14.88
N ARG A 316 5.88 13.01 -15.25
CA ARG A 316 5.23 11.72 -15.52
C ARG A 316 6.02 10.95 -16.56
N GLN A 317 6.51 9.81 -16.14
CA GLN A 317 6.98 8.75 -17.00
C GLN A 317 5.77 7.89 -17.28
N GLU A 318 5.45 7.68 -18.55
CA GLU A 318 4.53 6.58 -18.84
C GLU A 318 5.18 5.31 -18.27
N PRO A 319 4.40 4.44 -17.61
CA PRO A 319 4.93 3.18 -17.15
C PRO A 319 5.72 2.55 -18.26
N ASP A 320 6.86 1.94 -17.91
CA ASP A 320 7.37 0.86 -18.72
C ASP A 320 6.20 -0.12 -18.80
N LEU A 321 5.47 -0.03 -19.91
CA LEU A 321 4.63 -1.10 -20.36
C LEU A 321 5.66 -2.22 -20.51
N GLU A 322 5.79 -3.07 -19.48
CA GLU A 322 6.18 -4.45 -19.75
C GLU A 322 5.30 -4.79 -20.93
N THR A 323 5.90 -4.90 -22.11
CA THR A 323 5.17 -5.32 -23.28
C THR A 323 4.75 -6.72 -22.92
N VAL A 324 3.56 -6.87 -22.33
CA VAL A 324 3.02 -8.17 -21.94
C VAL A 324 3.15 -8.97 -23.21
N SER A 325 4.02 -9.97 -23.15
CA SER A 325 4.38 -10.73 -24.34
C SER A 325 3.09 -11.26 -24.96
N LYS A 326 3.09 -11.52 -26.25
CA LYS A 326 1.84 -11.85 -26.95
C LYS A 326 1.22 -13.12 -26.36
N GLU A 327 2.08 -14.05 -25.95
CA GLU A 327 1.79 -15.28 -25.21
C GLU A 327 1.19 -14.98 -23.84
N ARG A 328 1.80 -14.07 -23.07
CA ARG A 328 1.32 -13.70 -21.73
C ARG A 328 -0.05 -13.02 -21.78
N ARG A 329 -0.37 -12.28 -22.86
CA ARG A 329 -1.72 -11.73 -23.06
C ARG A 329 -2.75 -12.82 -23.31
N VAL A 330 -2.42 -13.81 -24.14
CA VAL A 330 -3.29 -14.97 -24.38
C VAL A 330 -3.49 -15.76 -23.09
N TYR A 331 -2.42 -15.97 -22.32
CA TYR A 331 -2.45 -16.69 -21.06
C TYR A 331 -3.36 -15.98 -20.03
N ILE A 332 -3.17 -14.68 -19.83
CA ILE A 332 -4.03 -13.89 -18.93
C ILE A 332 -5.49 -13.96 -19.38
N ALA A 333 -5.77 -13.76 -20.66
CA ALA A 333 -7.13 -13.79 -21.19
C ALA A 333 -7.81 -15.16 -20.97
N LEU A 334 -7.09 -16.26 -21.22
CA LEU A 334 -7.58 -17.61 -20.96
C LEU A 334 -7.85 -17.84 -19.47
N HIS A 335 -6.89 -17.50 -18.60
CA HIS A 335 -7.05 -17.65 -17.15
C HIS A 335 -8.22 -16.82 -16.61
N THR A 336 -8.44 -15.62 -17.13
CA THR A 336 -9.60 -14.80 -16.79
C THR A 336 -10.91 -15.48 -17.17
N LEU A 337 -10.98 -16.10 -18.35
CA LEU A 337 -12.17 -16.83 -18.80
C LEU A 337 -12.43 -18.11 -18.00
N LEU A 338 -11.39 -18.79 -17.53
CA LEU A 338 -11.50 -20.04 -16.78
C LEU A 338 -11.84 -19.83 -15.29
N ASN A 339 -11.30 -18.77 -14.69
CA ASN A 339 -11.35 -18.58 -13.24
C ASN A 339 -12.48 -17.66 -12.76
N TYR A 340 -13.06 -16.85 -13.65
CA TYR A 340 -14.09 -15.88 -13.28
C TYR A 340 -15.42 -16.17 -13.99
N SER A 341 -16.51 -16.03 -13.25
CA SER A 341 -17.88 -16.10 -13.81
C SER A 341 -18.22 -14.77 -14.49
N LEU A 342 -17.93 -14.68 -15.79
CA LEU A 342 -18.14 -13.48 -16.60
C LEU A 342 -19.48 -13.51 -17.33
N THR A 343 -20.06 -12.32 -17.58
CA THR A 343 -21.16 -12.21 -18.54
C THR A 343 -20.63 -12.36 -19.96
N GLU A 344 -21.49 -12.70 -20.93
CA GLU A 344 -21.09 -12.82 -22.34
C GLU A 344 -20.40 -11.54 -22.88
N LYS A 345 -20.91 -10.37 -22.48
CA LYS A 345 -20.35 -9.07 -22.85
C LYS A 345 -18.93 -8.87 -22.31
N ASP A 346 -18.67 -9.34 -21.09
CA ASP A 346 -17.39 -9.16 -20.42
C ASP A 346 -16.38 -10.27 -20.83
N ALA A 347 -16.87 -11.44 -21.23
CA ALA A 347 -16.04 -12.53 -21.75
C ALA A 347 -15.55 -12.26 -23.19
N ALA A 348 -16.35 -11.57 -24.01
CA ALA A 348 -16.06 -11.38 -25.43
C ALA A 348 -14.68 -10.74 -25.74
N PRO A 349 -14.21 -9.70 -25.03
CA PRO A 349 -12.87 -9.14 -25.27
C PRO A 349 -11.74 -10.14 -24.98
N HIS A 350 -11.87 -10.95 -23.93
CA HIS A 350 -10.89 -11.96 -23.57
C HIS A 350 -10.88 -13.09 -24.60
N ARG A 351 -12.06 -13.55 -25.03
CA ARG A 351 -12.21 -14.55 -26.09
C ARG A 351 -11.53 -14.10 -27.38
N ASN A 352 -11.81 -12.87 -27.82
CA ASN A 352 -11.17 -12.28 -29.00
C ASN A 352 -9.63 -12.19 -28.83
N THR A 353 -9.15 -11.84 -27.63
CA THR A 353 -7.71 -11.79 -27.32
C THR A 353 -7.04 -13.16 -27.49
N VAL A 354 -7.70 -14.24 -27.04
CA VAL A 354 -7.19 -15.60 -27.21
C VAL A 354 -7.07 -15.94 -28.70
N PHE A 355 -8.18 -15.88 -29.46
CA PHE A 355 -8.21 -16.30 -30.86
C PHE A 355 -7.33 -15.45 -31.79
N SER A 356 -7.35 -14.11 -31.64
CA SER A 356 -6.51 -13.23 -32.44
C SER A 356 -5.02 -13.31 -32.09
N GLY A 357 -4.72 -13.79 -30.88
CA GLY A 357 -3.37 -13.94 -30.36
C GLY A 357 -2.64 -15.19 -30.84
N LEU A 358 -3.36 -16.28 -31.15
CA LEU A 358 -2.77 -17.61 -31.43
C LEU A 358 -1.64 -17.59 -32.47
N ARG A 359 -1.82 -16.84 -33.57
CA ARG A 359 -0.82 -16.69 -34.64
C ARG A 359 0.51 -16.08 -34.21
N PHE A 360 0.57 -15.54 -33.01
CA PHE A 360 1.75 -14.87 -32.48
C PHE A 360 2.31 -15.54 -31.22
N VAL A 361 1.73 -16.66 -30.79
CA VAL A 361 2.17 -17.35 -29.59
C VAL A 361 3.47 -18.09 -29.89
N ASP A 362 4.52 -17.77 -29.14
CA ASP A 362 5.62 -18.70 -28.88
C ASP A 362 5.14 -19.79 -27.90
N TRP A 363 4.96 -21.01 -28.39
CA TRP A 363 4.37 -22.12 -27.62
C TRP A 363 5.28 -22.62 -26.50
N GLU A 364 6.60 -22.56 -26.69
CA GLU A 364 7.56 -22.92 -25.65
C GLU A 364 7.50 -21.89 -24.51
N ALA A 365 7.46 -20.61 -24.86
CA ALA A 365 7.30 -19.53 -23.88
C ALA A 365 5.93 -19.59 -23.18
N TYR A 366 4.86 -19.90 -23.91
CA TYR A 366 3.52 -20.04 -23.35
C TYR A 366 3.42 -21.18 -22.34
N GLY A 367 3.99 -22.35 -22.67
CA GLY A 367 4.00 -23.50 -21.76
C GLY A 367 4.65 -23.16 -20.41
N LYS A 368 5.75 -22.40 -20.43
CA LYS A 368 6.49 -21.96 -19.23
C LYS A 368 5.74 -20.95 -18.35
N LEU A 369 4.61 -20.40 -18.79
CA LEU A 369 3.80 -19.47 -17.99
C LEU A 369 2.96 -20.18 -16.92
N GLY A 370 2.74 -21.49 -17.05
CA GLY A 370 1.99 -22.27 -16.07
C GLY A 370 2.83 -22.75 -14.88
N GLU A 371 2.35 -23.80 -14.20
CA GLU A 371 3.08 -24.41 -13.09
C GLU A 371 4.43 -24.98 -13.54
N LEU A 372 5.47 -24.80 -12.71
CA LEU A 372 6.84 -25.23 -13.03
C LEU A 372 6.89 -26.74 -13.35
N GLY A 373 7.31 -27.08 -14.56
CA GLY A 373 7.43 -28.47 -15.02
C GLY A 373 6.15 -29.07 -15.59
N LYS A 374 5.10 -28.25 -15.79
CA LYS A 374 3.81 -28.63 -16.41
C LYS A 374 3.55 -27.88 -17.71
N ASP A 375 4.61 -27.62 -18.47
CA ASP A 375 4.58 -26.80 -19.68
C ASP A 375 3.57 -27.34 -20.71
N ALA A 376 3.54 -28.66 -20.91
CA ALA A 376 2.61 -29.31 -21.82
C ALA A 376 1.14 -29.25 -21.35
N GLU A 377 0.90 -29.31 -20.04
CA GLU A 377 -0.46 -29.22 -19.45
C GLU A 377 -1.05 -27.82 -19.69
N THR A 378 -0.21 -26.79 -19.63
CA THR A 378 -0.58 -25.40 -19.89
C THR A 378 -1.04 -25.19 -21.33
N VAL A 379 -0.31 -25.74 -22.31
CA VAL A 379 -0.71 -25.69 -23.73
C VAL A 379 -1.97 -26.55 -23.96
N GLN A 380 -2.05 -27.72 -23.34
CA GLN A 380 -3.21 -28.60 -23.43
C GLN A 380 -4.49 -27.95 -22.90
N GLN A 381 -4.41 -27.15 -21.84
CA GLN A 381 -5.55 -26.40 -21.30
C GLN A 381 -6.09 -25.41 -22.34
N LEU A 382 -5.21 -24.66 -23.02
CA LEU A 382 -5.61 -23.74 -24.08
C LEU A 382 -6.31 -24.49 -25.22
N PHE A 383 -5.73 -25.59 -25.71
CA PHE A 383 -6.32 -26.37 -26.80
C PHE A 383 -7.66 -27.01 -26.41
N THR A 384 -7.78 -27.51 -25.17
CA THR A 384 -9.04 -28.07 -24.67
C THR A 384 -10.11 -26.99 -24.61
N TRP A 385 -9.79 -25.82 -24.05
CA TRP A 385 -10.73 -24.70 -23.99
C TRP A 385 -11.17 -24.23 -25.39
N ILE A 386 -10.24 -24.14 -26.35
CA ILE A 386 -10.57 -23.82 -27.75
C ILE A 386 -11.49 -24.90 -28.33
N LYS A 387 -11.19 -26.18 -28.13
CA LYS A 387 -11.98 -27.28 -28.69
C LYS A 387 -13.40 -27.33 -28.12
N ASP A 388 -13.60 -26.94 -26.87
CA ASP A 388 -14.88 -27.05 -26.18
C ASP A 388 -15.87 -25.91 -26.51
N GLN A 389 -15.52 -24.97 -27.38
CA GLN A 389 -16.41 -23.87 -27.78
C GLN A 389 -17.66 -24.37 -28.53
N GLU A 390 -18.85 -23.88 -28.20
CA GLU A 390 -20.09 -24.32 -28.88
C GLU A 390 -20.13 -23.94 -30.36
N THR A 391 -19.69 -22.72 -30.71
CA THR A 391 -19.67 -22.19 -32.08
C THR A 391 -18.41 -21.32 -32.30
N TYR A 392 -18.06 -21.09 -33.56
CA TYR A 392 -16.96 -20.20 -33.94
C TYR A 392 -17.42 -19.13 -34.91
N SER A 393 -16.98 -17.89 -34.68
CA SER A 393 -17.14 -16.81 -35.66
C SER A 393 -16.10 -16.90 -36.78
N GLU A 394 -16.35 -16.21 -37.89
CA GLU A 394 -15.42 -16.12 -39.03
C GLU A 394 -14.02 -15.67 -38.60
N SER A 395 -13.93 -14.64 -37.77
CA SER A 395 -12.64 -14.13 -37.24
C SER A 395 -11.88 -15.16 -36.41
N GLU A 396 -12.60 -16.05 -35.72
CA GLU A 396 -12.00 -17.06 -34.85
C GLU A 396 -11.50 -18.25 -35.65
N ILE A 397 -12.25 -18.67 -36.65
CA ILE A 397 -11.80 -19.66 -37.63
C ILE A 397 -10.54 -19.14 -38.33
N ILE A 398 -10.53 -17.89 -38.81
CA ILE A 398 -9.32 -17.28 -39.40
C ILE A 398 -8.17 -17.28 -38.39
N GLY A 399 -8.43 -16.92 -37.13
CA GLY A 399 -7.44 -16.97 -36.05
C GLY A 399 -6.84 -18.37 -35.86
N LEU A 400 -7.67 -19.41 -35.86
CA LEU A 400 -7.26 -20.80 -35.76
C LEU A 400 -6.42 -21.25 -36.95
N GLN A 401 -6.83 -20.90 -38.16
CA GLN A 401 -6.13 -21.27 -39.39
C GLN A 401 -4.77 -20.55 -39.50
N LEU A 402 -4.68 -19.31 -39.03
CA LEU A 402 -3.43 -18.54 -38.99
C LEU A 402 -2.51 -18.93 -37.83
N ALA A 403 -2.99 -19.66 -36.84
CA ALA A 403 -2.15 -20.16 -35.76
C ALA A 403 -1.02 -21.05 -36.30
N LEU A 404 -1.20 -21.75 -37.42
CA LEU A 404 -0.14 -22.54 -38.06
C LEU A 404 1.05 -21.71 -38.58
N LEU A 405 0.93 -20.38 -38.63
CA LEU A 405 2.06 -19.49 -38.91
C LEU A 405 2.98 -19.28 -37.70
N SER A 406 2.54 -19.71 -36.50
CA SER A 406 3.39 -19.77 -35.33
C SER A 406 4.32 -20.98 -35.41
N ASP A 407 5.42 -20.95 -34.65
CA ASP A 407 6.43 -22.01 -34.60
C ASP A 407 5.93 -23.22 -33.78
N LEU A 408 4.84 -23.84 -34.23
CA LEU A 408 4.30 -25.07 -33.65
C LEU A 408 5.31 -26.20 -33.89
N ASP A 409 5.90 -26.72 -32.81
CA ASP A 409 6.69 -27.93 -32.89
C ASP A 409 5.83 -29.14 -33.30
N GLY A 410 6.48 -30.25 -33.67
CA GLY A 410 5.78 -31.44 -34.13
C GLY A 410 4.82 -32.03 -33.09
N THR A 411 5.08 -31.87 -31.79
CA THR A 411 4.24 -32.40 -30.71
C THR A 411 2.95 -31.59 -30.57
N TYR A 412 3.05 -30.26 -30.59
CA TYR A 412 1.89 -29.38 -30.53
C TYR A 412 1.10 -29.38 -31.83
N ALA A 413 1.74 -29.58 -32.98
CA ALA A 413 1.06 -29.69 -34.27
C ALA A 413 0.09 -30.89 -34.31
N GLU A 414 0.47 -32.04 -33.73
CA GLU A 414 -0.42 -33.20 -33.59
C GLU A 414 -1.66 -32.86 -32.74
N MET A 415 -1.46 -32.23 -31.58
CA MET A 415 -2.59 -31.82 -30.74
C MET A 415 -3.48 -30.76 -31.41
N TYR A 416 -2.87 -29.85 -32.18
CA TYR A 416 -3.57 -28.80 -32.90
C TYR A 416 -4.41 -29.34 -34.06
N SER A 417 -4.03 -30.49 -34.64
CA SER A 417 -4.80 -31.15 -35.70
C SER A 417 -6.23 -31.51 -35.25
N SER A 418 -6.41 -31.99 -34.02
CA SER A 418 -7.72 -32.27 -33.43
C SER A 418 -8.52 -30.98 -33.17
N VAL A 419 -7.85 -29.86 -32.87
CA VAL A 419 -8.51 -28.54 -32.73
C VAL A 419 -9.09 -28.09 -34.07
N LEU A 420 -8.32 -28.19 -35.15
CA LEU A 420 -8.78 -27.84 -36.50
C LEU A 420 -9.91 -28.76 -36.97
N CYS A 421 -9.79 -30.07 -36.75
CA CYS A 421 -10.84 -31.04 -37.07
C CYS A 421 -12.15 -30.71 -36.33
N ASN A 422 -12.08 -30.39 -35.04
CA ASN A 422 -13.27 -30.03 -34.27
C ASN A 422 -13.92 -28.73 -34.76
N ALA A 423 -13.10 -27.72 -35.09
CA ALA A 423 -13.60 -26.46 -35.65
C ALA A 423 -14.28 -26.69 -37.01
N PHE A 424 -13.72 -27.54 -37.86
CA PHE A 424 -14.35 -27.95 -39.12
C PHE A 424 -15.70 -28.63 -38.89
N LEU A 425 -15.78 -29.64 -38.00
CA LEU A 425 -17.02 -30.36 -37.75
C LEU A 425 -18.13 -29.48 -37.16
N LYS A 426 -17.78 -28.41 -36.44
CA LYS A 426 -18.74 -27.44 -35.88
C LYS A 426 -19.24 -26.43 -36.91
N GLU A 427 -18.35 -25.93 -37.77
CA GLU A 427 -18.63 -24.80 -38.68
C GLU A 427 -18.10 -25.07 -40.10
N ALA A 428 -18.45 -26.21 -40.69
CA ALA A 428 -17.80 -26.74 -41.90
C ALA A 428 -17.81 -25.79 -43.10
N ALA A 429 -18.96 -25.21 -43.44
CA ALA A 429 -19.08 -24.27 -44.56
C ALA A 429 -18.18 -23.05 -44.35
N LEU A 430 -18.28 -22.41 -43.17
CA LEU A 430 -17.49 -21.24 -42.81
C LEU A 430 -15.99 -21.56 -42.78
N PHE A 431 -15.62 -22.74 -42.26
CA PHE A 431 -14.24 -23.19 -42.21
C PHE A 431 -13.60 -23.29 -43.60
N VAL A 432 -14.30 -23.90 -44.55
CA VAL A 432 -13.82 -24.06 -45.93
C VAL A 432 -13.78 -22.72 -46.66
N GLU A 433 -14.74 -21.83 -46.43
CA GLU A 433 -14.70 -20.46 -46.96
C GLU A 433 -13.47 -19.70 -46.44
N CYS A 434 -13.15 -19.82 -45.15
CA CYS A 434 -12.00 -19.16 -44.55
C CYS A 434 -10.65 -19.61 -45.14
N LEU A 435 -10.54 -20.84 -45.67
CA LEU A 435 -9.33 -21.30 -46.37
C LEU A 435 -8.99 -20.42 -47.59
N ASN A 436 -10.00 -19.78 -48.19
CA ASN A 436 -9.86 -18.90 -49.34
C ASN A 436 -9.58 -17.43 -48.96
N CYS A 437 -9.65 -17.07 -47.68
CA CYS A 437 -9.52 -15.68 -47.22
C CYS A 437 -8.07 -15.13 -47.24
N ASN A 438 -7.06 -15.97 -47.45
CA ASN A 438 -5.64 -15.55 -47.49
C ASN A 438 -4.93 -16.00 -48.78
N PRO A 439 -5.21 -15.35 -49.93
CA PRO A 439 -4.69 -15.78 -51.23
C PRO A 439 -3.16 -15.67 -51.35
N ASP A 440 -2.51 -14.84 -50.54
CA ASP A 440 -1.06 -14.64 -50.55
C ASP A 440 -0.30 -15.75 -49.80
N ASN A 441 -1.01 -16.65 -49.10
CA ASN A 441 -0.40 -17.76 -48.35
C ASN A 441 -1.16 -19.08 -48.53
N VAL A 442 -1.24 -19.53 -49.78
CA VAL A 442 -1.87 -20.81 -50.15
C VAL A 442 -1.24 -22.01 -49.44
N GLU A 443 0.06 -21.96 -49.16
CA GLU A 443 0.77 -23.03 -48.43
C GLU A 443 0.20 -23.22 -47.01
N ASN A 444 -0.15 -22.13 -46.31
CA ASN A 444 -0.78 -22.23 -45.00
C ASN A 444 -2.15 -22.88 -45.09
N SER A 445 -3.00 -22.46 -46.04
CA SER A 445 -4.33 -23.07 -46.23
C SER A 445 -4.23 -24.55 -46.60
N GLN A 446 -3.23 -24.96 -47.39
CA GLN A 446 -2.95 -26.38 -47.65
C GLN A 446 -2.54 -27.14 -46.39
N LYS A 447 -1.67 -26.56 -45.55
CA LYS A 447 -1.29 -27.14 -44.26
C LYS A 447 -2.50 -27.29 -43.32
N VAL A 448 -3.37 -26.27 -43.23
CA VAL A 448 -4.63 -26.34 -42.47
C VAL A 448 -5.48 -27.49 -42.98
N ALA A 449 -5.76 -27.52 -44.28
CA ALA A 449 -6.59 -28.55 -44.90
C ALA A 449 -6.04 -29.96 -44.62
N LYS A 450 -4.73 -30.16 -44.78
CA LYS A 450 -4.05 -31.44 -44.52
C LYS A 450 -4.10 -31.83 -43.04
N LEU A 451 -3.77 -30.91 -42.13
CA LEU A 451 -3.79 -31.18 -40.68
C LEU A 451 -5.20 -31.44 -40.16
N THR A 452 -6.22 -30.77 -40.71
CA THR A 452 -7.62 -31.02 -40.37
C THR A 452 -8.01 -32.47 -40.67
N VAL A 453 -7.64 -32.97 -41.86
CA VAL A 453 -7.90 -34.36 -42.26
C VAL A 453 -7.05 -35.36 -41.48
N TYR A 454 -5.79 -35.03 -41.20
CA TYR A 454 -4.94 -35.83 -40.31
C TYR A 454 -5.55 -35.97 -38.90
N GLY A 455 -6.07 -34.86 -38.34
CA GLY A 455 -6.79 -34.86 -37.08
C GLY A 455 -8.04 -35.74 -37.13
N ALA A 456 -8.81 -35.65 -38.22
CA ALA A 456 -10.00 -36.49 -38.43
C ALA A 456 -9.67 -37.99 -38.45
N ALA A 457 -8.59 -38.37 -39.12
CA ALA A 457 -8.11 -39.75 -39.14
C ALA A 457 -7.64 -40.21 -37.76
N SER A 458 -6.91 -39.34 -37.03
CA SER A 458 -6.41 -39.64 -35.69
C SER A 458 -7.53 -39.77 -34.65
N ASP A 459 -8.56 -38.94 -34.76
CA ASP A 459 -9.74 -38.93 -33.88
C ASP A 459 -10.80 -39.98 -34.29
N GLY A 460 -10.62 -40.66 -35.44
CA GLY A 460 -11.52 -41.72 -35.93
C GLY A 460 -12.84 -41.21 -36.53
N VAL A 461 -12.86 -39.97 -37.02
CA VAL A 461 -14.04 -39.27 -37.58
C VAL A 461 -13.90 -38.94 -39.06
N LEU A 462 -13.02 -39.67 -39.78
CA LEU A 462 -12.72 -39.40 -41.19
C LEU A 462 -13.96 -39.54 -42.09
N GLU A 463 -14.80 -40.55 -41.86
CA GLU A 463 -16.04 -40.77 -42.63
C GLU A 463 -17.04 -39.60 -42.46
N GLU A 464 -17.09 -38.98 -41.27
CA GLU A 464 -17.95 -37.83 -40.99
C GLU A 464 -17.47 -36.58 -41.74
N VAL A 465 -16.15 -36.37 -41.79
CA VAL A 465 -15.54 -35.28 -42.56
C VAL A 465 -15.78 -35.47 -44.06
N GLU A 466 -15.60 -36.67 -44.61
CA GLU A 466 -15.89 -36.98 -46.01
C GLU A 466 -17.35 -36.70 -46.37
N ALA A 467 -18.29 -37.20 -45.55
CA ALA A 467 -19.72 -36.98 -45.77
C ALA A 467 -20.08 -35.48 -45.74
N THR A 468 -19.53 -34.74 -44.78
CA THR A 468 -19.76 -33.29 -44.64
C THR A 468 -19.23 -32.51 -45.85
N LEU A 469 -18.03 -32.83 -46.32
CA LEU A 469 -17.44 -32.19 -47.50
C LEU A 469 -18.25 -32.46 -48.76
N GLN A 470 -18.72 -33.70 -48.95
CA GLN A 470 -19.55 -34.06 -50.10
C GLN A 470 -20.90 -33.33 -50.06
N GLU A 471 -21.53 -33.22 -48.89
CA GLU A 471 -22.78 -32.48 -48.72
C GLU A 471 -22.63 -30.99 -49.06
N LEU A 472 -21.53 -30.35 -48.62
CA LEU A 472 -21.25 -28.95 -48.93
C LEU A 472 -21.11 -28.69 -50.44
N ILE A 473 -20.48 -29.62 -51.17
CA ILE A 473 -20.32 -29.55 -52.62
C ILE A 473 -21.66 -29.79 -53.31
N ASP A 474 -22.41 -30.81 -52.90
CA ASP A 474 -23.67 -31.21 -53.54
C ASP A 474 -24.79 -30.17 -53.36
N CYS A 475 -24.78 -29.43 -52.25
CA CYS A 475 -25.77 -28.40 -51.94
C CYS A 475 -25.41 -26.99 -52.46
N ASP A 476 -24.30 -26.83 -53.18
CA ASP A 476 -23.83 -25.53 -53.69
C ASP A 476 -23.70 -24.49 -52.55
N ALA A 477 -23.26 -24.95 -51.37
CA ALA A 477 -23.19 -24.16 -50.15
C ALA A 477 -21.91 -23.30 -50.06
N LEU A 478 -21.02 -23.43 -51.04
CA LEU A 478 -19.67 -22.85 -51.08
C LEU A 478 -19.48 -21.94 -52.29
N THR A 479 -18.62 -20.94 -52.15
CA THR A 479 -18.13 -20.13 -53.29
C THR A 479 -17.22 -20.95 -54.20
N ASP A 480 -17.09 -20.57 -55.48
CA ASP A 480 -16.27 -21.28 -56.47
C ASP A 480 -14.83 -21.57 -55.99
N GLY A 481 -14.23 -20.64 -55.24
CA GLY A 481 -12.90 -20.81 -54.66
C GLY A 481 -12.87 -21.82 -53.49
N ALA A 482 -13.91 -21.79 -52.65
CA ALA A 482 -14.07 -22.71 -51.52
C ALA A 482 -14.37 -24.15 -51.95
N VAL A 483 -15.10 -24.35 -53.06
CA VAL A 483 -15.32 -25.70 -53.64
C VAL A 483 -13.99 -26.38 -53.96
N THR A 484 -13.01 -25.64 -54.50
CA THR A 484 -11.68 -26.19 -54.80
C THR A 484 -10.96 -26.68 -53.54
N TRP A 485 -11.16 -26.00 -52.39
CA TRP A 485 -10.62 -26.43 -51.11
C TRP A 485 -11.32 -27.66 -50.54
N ALA A 486 -12.65 -27.74 -50.66
CA ALA A 486 -13.41 -28.93 -50.25
C ALA A 486 -12.97 -30.17 -51.04
N GLU A 487 -12.82 -30.05 -52.37
CA GLU A 487 -12.30 -31.11 -53.23
C GLU A 487 -10.86 -31.53 -52.86
N LEU A 488 -10.01 -30.56 -52.50
CA LEU A 488 -8.65 -30.86 -52.05
C LEU A 488 -8.65 -31.63 -50.72
N MET A 489 -9.49 -31.23 -49.76
CA MET A 489 -9.63 -31.95 -48.49
C MET A 489 -10.14 -33.39 -48.70
N LEU A 490 -11.11 -33.61 -49.59
CA LEU A 490 -11.56 -34.96 -49.95
C LEU A 490 -10.40 -35.83 -50.47
N ARG A 491 -9.50 -35.28 -51.29
CA ARG A 491 -8.30 -36.00 -51.75
C ARG A 491 -7.33 -36.32 -50.62
N TYR A 492 -7.25 -35.48 -49.59
CA TYR A 492 -6.46 -35.81 -48.42
C TYR A 492 -7.08 -36.95 -47.61
N CYS A 493 -8.40 -37.13 -47.63
CA CYS A 493 -9.05 -38.25 -46.94
C CYS A 493 -8.67 -39.61 -47.54
N ASP A 494 -8.36 -39.69 -48.84
CA ASP A 494 -7.86 -40.92 -49.48
C ASP A 494 -6.48 -41.37 -48.92
N ASN A 495 -5.68 -40.42 -48.42
CA ASN A 495 -4.35 -40.69 -47.86
C ASN A 495 -4.02 -39.73 -46.71
N PRO A 496 -4.65 -39.89 -45.54
CA PRO A 496 -4.60 -38.90 -44.46
C PRO A 496 -3.22 -38.81 -43.79
N TYR A 497 -2.40 -39.86 -43.91
CA TYR A 497 -1.05 -39.93 -43.35
C TYR A 497 0.06 -39.68 -44.38
N GLY A 498 -0.27 -39.31 -45.62
CA GLY A 498 0.69 -39.22 -46.72
C GLY A 498 1.89 -38.31 -46.42
N GLU A 499 3.10 -38.78 -46.75
CA GLU A 499 4.34 -38.00 -46.69
C GLU A 499 4.15 -36.67 -47.45
N THR A 500 4.55 -35.57 -46.83
CA THR A 500 4.65 -34.24 -47.44
C THR A 500 5.44 -34.34 -48.75
N THR A 501 4.75 -34.30 -49.88
CA THR A 501 5.35 -34.18 -51.22
C THR A 501 5.25 -32.75 -51.71
#